data_AF-A0A9P7TBC7-F1
#
_entry.id   AF-A0A9P7TBC7-F1
#
_cell.length_a   1.000
_cell.length_b   1.000
_cell.length_c   1.000
_cell.angle_alpha   90.00
_cell.angle_beta   90.00
_cell.angle_gamma   90.00
#
_symmetry.space_group_name_H-M   'P 1'
#
loop_
_entity.id
_entity.type
_entity.pdbx_description
1 polymer ?
#
loop_
_entity_poly.entity_id
_entity_poly.type
_entity_poly.pdbx_seq_one_letter_code
_entity_poly.pdbx_strand_id
1 'polypeptide(L)'
;MPTENSEEDPSELLELRNRFAGLTVYEPSSKFLNAPDFERPKKTQNDDVKYESEVMNSLEDAFFALTALINDMNEVKAHIRYLWASYVTGNFDVTAVAVATNTAIDLVRNLMEDVEPLLEAHGGLKKMLTQLHAMHCMMEGMSPEEMLSSNAWHPDDDGPSSFVYKTYDQAEVTYIAAYQMIDSFTAVLVPGQVPLYKEGMYGYFDPESDHSQKTGKQKFEDNRALLMPFFTELMTVIDLHGWLVQDEFIRGMEEVQKTKKVPFYVVFAAQVFLDITYQLGPNIERPFTEMTAHMRFIEIDIMEHFKFHANLKIDHWPASNDEVLRQLRAHIRYIDNDPVRAAQKKWLRDLRADIPEIASHRLFRMSPLISGLTLFHFRARYHDVGHALANAWGSIQYCQHLYVALQQFVPGMARWPDLDLA
;
A
#
# COMPACT_ATOMS: atom_id res chain seq x y z
N MET A 1 -45.28 16.85 -1.21
CA MET A 1 -44.71 17.98 -1.98
C MET A 1 -43.32 18.24 -1.44
N PRO A 2 -42.26 17.97 -2.20
CA PRO A 2 -40.94 18.56 -1.99
C PRO A 2 -40.61 19.53 -3.14
N THR A 3 -39.89 20.61 -2.86
CA THR A 3 -39.12 21.38 -3.86
C THR A 3 -38.10 22.27 -3.16
N GLU A 4 -36.99 22.50 -3.89
CA GLU A 4 -35.76 23.29 -3.64
C GLU A 4 -34.54 22.36 -3.50
N ASN A 5 -33.86 21.91 -4.58
CA ASN A 5 -33.13 22.59 -5.68
C ASN A 5 -32.01 23.53 -5.21
N SER A 6 -30.81 22.97 -5.04
CA SER A 6 -29.54 23.68 -5.25
C SER A 6 -28.97 23.26 -6.60
N GLU A 7 -28.82 24.23 -7.50
CA GLU A 7 -28.31 24.07 -8.87
C GLU A 7 -26.81 23.74 -8.84
N GLU A 8 -26.45 22.56 -9.35
CA GLU A 8 -25.07 22.20 -9.71
C GLU A 8 -24.76 22.74 -11.13
N ASP A 9 -23.54 23.24 -11.31
CA ASP A 9 -23.02 23.84 -12.54
C ASP A 9 -23.05 22.83 -13.71
N PRO A 10 -23.77 23.11 -14.82
CA PRO A 10 -23.91 22.19 -15.94
C PRO A 10 -22.60 21.86 -16.69
N SER A 11 -21.49 22.57 -16.44
CA SER A 11 -20.25 22.35 -17.20
C SER A 11 -19.44 21.13 -16.75
N GLU A 12 -19.54 20.69 -15.48
CA GLU A 12 -18.79 19.52 -14.98
C GLU A 12 -19.41 18.17 -15.42
N LEU A 13 -20.71 18.14 -15.73
CA LEU A 13 -21.40 16.95 -16.24
C LEU A 13 -21.11 16.65 -17.73
N LEU A 14 -20.52 17.60 -18.46
CA LEU A 14 -20.22 17.44 -19.89
C LEU A 14 -18.92 16.67 -20.15
N GLU A 15 -17.93 16.71 -19.25
CA GLU A 15 -16.65 16.02 -19.44
C GLU A 15 -16.69 14.50 -19.12
N LEU A 16 -17.70 14.04 -18.41
CA LEU A 16 -17.88 12.61 -18.10
C LEU A 16 -18.63 11.83 -19.19
N ARG A 17 -19.21 12.50 -20.19
CA ARG A 17 -20.27 11.90 -21.01
C ARG A 17 -19.80 11.03 -22.17
N ASN A 18 -18.50 10.75 -22.34
CA ASN A 18 -18.04 10.04 -23.53
C ASN A 18 -16.85 9.08 -23.36
N ARG A 19 -16.74 8.41 -22.20
CA ARG A 19 -15.76 7.31 -22.03
C ARG A 19 -16.09 6.06 -22.89
N PHE A 20 -17.29 6.01 -23.46
CA PHE A 20 -17.75 4.96 -24.37
C PHE A 20 -17.85 5.44 -25.83
N ALA A 21 -17.40 6.66 -26.16
CA ALA A 21 -17.51 7.24 -27.52
C ALA A 21 -16.83 6.38 -28.59
N GLY A 22 -15.74 5.70 -28.21
CA GLY A 22 -14.94 4.84 -29.09
C GLY A 22 -15.43 3.40 -29.16
N LEU A 23 -16.45 3.02 -28.38
CA LEU A 23 -17.03 1.69 -28.44
C LEU A 23 -18.18 1.68 -29.44
N THR A 24 -17.98 1.01 -30.56
CA THR A 24 -19.07 0.66 -31.47
C THR A 24 -20.02 -0.28 -30.75
N VAL A 25 -21.21 0.20 -30.40
CA VAL A 25 -22.33 -0.67 -29.99
C VAL A 25 -22.67 -1.52 -31.21
N TYR A 26 -22.30 -2.80 -31.16
CA TYR A 26 -22.73 -3.75 -32.17
C TYR A 26 -24.22 -3.98 -31.98
N GLU A 27 -25.03 -3.52 -32.94
CA GLU A 27 -26.43 -3.91 -32.98
C GLU A 27 -26.51 -5.44 -33.09
N PRO A 28 -27.30 -6.11 -32.24
CA PRO A 28 -27.49 -7.54 -32.33
C PRO A 28 -27.93 -7.91 -33.74
N SER A 29 -27.29 -8.92 -34.34
CA SER A 29 -27.60 -9.31 -35.73
C SER A 29 -29.10 -9.55 -35.92
N SER A 30 -29.62 -9.27 -37.11
CA SER A 30 -31.03 -9.56 -37.43
C SER A 30 -31.38 -11.04 -37.20
N LYS A 31 -30.39 -11.94 -37.26
CA LYS A 31 -30.56 -13.37 -36.93
C LYS A 31 -30.81 -13.61 -35.43
N PHE A 32 -30.21 -12.80 -34.55
CA PHE A 32 -30.45 -12.83 -33.11
C PHE A 32 -31.78 -12.18 -32.76
N LEU A 33 -32.10 -11.02 -33.32
CA LEU A 33 -33.37 -10.31 -33.06
C LEU A 33 -34.59 -11.08 -33.60
N ASN A 34 -34.41 -11.83 -34.70
CA ASN A 34 -35.45 -12.69 -35.27
C ASN A 34 -35.32 -14.15 -34.82
N ALA A 35 -34.44 -14.46 -33.87
CA ALA A 35 -34.44 -15.78 -33.27
C ALA A 35 -35.76 -15.95 -32.51
N PRO A 36 -36.46 -17.07 -32.67
CA PRO A 36 -37.64 -17.33 -31.86
C PRO A 36 -37.21 -17.34 -30.39
N ASP A 37 -37.96 -16.64 -29.54
CA ASP A 37 -37.80 -16.76 -28.10
C ASP A 37 -37.83 -18.25 -27.75
N PHE A 38 -36.82 -18.71 -27.01
CA PHE A 38 -36.85 -20.06 -26.48
C PHE A 38 -38.09 -20.16 -25.58
N GLU A 39 -39.04 -21.02 -25.95
CA GLU A 39 -40.13 -21.38 -25.03
C GLU A 39 -39.48 -21.89 -23.76
N ARG A 40 -39.60 -21.12 -22.66
CA ARG A 40 -39.19 -21.61 -21.35
C ARG A 40 -39.90 -22.95 -21.12
N PRO A 41 -39.21 -23.97 -20.60
CA PRO A 41 -39.82 -25.27 -20.32
C PRO A 41 -41.16 -25.06 -19.60
N LYS A 42 -42.25 -25.53 -20.22
CA LYS A 42 -43.58 -25.48 -19.59
C LYS A 42 -43.52 -26.42 -18.40
N LYS A 43 -43.80 -25.89 -17.20
CA LYS A 43 -43.97 -26.72 -16.00
C LYS A 43 -44.90 -27.87 -16.35
N THR A 44 -44.43 -29.10 -16.18
CA THR A 44 -45.26 -30.29 -16.27
C THR A 44 -46.40 -30.20 -15.26
N GLN A 45 -47.59 -30.71 -15.61
CA GLN A 45 -48.69 -30.80 -14.64
C GLN A 45 -48.20 -31.61 -13.43
N ASN A 46 -48.26 -31.00 -12.24
CA ASN A 46 -47.72 -31.45 -10.94
C ASN A 46 -46.26 -31.07 -10.62
N ASP A 47 -45.64 -30.13 -11.34
CA ASP A 47 -44.32 -29.60 -10.97
C ASP A 47 -44.41 -28.26 -10.23
N ASP A 48 -44.60 -28.34 -8.90
CA ASP A 48 -44.60 -27.19 -8.00
C ASP A 48 -43.19 -26.60 -7.77
N VAL A 49 -42.14 -27.16 -8.35
CA VAL A 49 -40.77 -26.67 -8.16
C VAL A 49 -40.59 -25.29 -8.80
N LYS A 50 -40.16 -24.32 -8.01
CA LYS A 50 -39.82 -22.96 -8.47
C LYS A 50 -38.32 -22.92 -8.70
N TYR A 51 -37.90 -22.83 -9.96
CA TYR A 51 -36.50 -22.65 -10.31
C TYR A 51 -36.12 -21.18 -10.10
N GLU A 52 -35.40 -20.90 -9.03
CA GLU A 52 -34.72 -19.63 -8.79
C GLU A 52 -33.21 -19.84 -8.99
N SER A 53 -32.50 -18.81 -9.44
CA SER A 53 -31.03 -18.86 -9.45
C SER A 53 -30.54 -19.08 -8.02
N GLU A 54 -29.70 -20.10 -7.82
CA GLU A 54 -29.07 -20.35 -6.54
C GLU A 54 -28.31 -19.09 -6.09
N VAL A 55 -28.64 -18.59 -4.90
CA VAL A 55 -27.90 -17.50 -4.30
C VAL A 55 -26.63 -18.13 -3.72
N MET A 56 -25.46 -17.77 -4.23
CA MET A 56 -24.16 -18.22 -3.73
C MET A 56 -23.94 -17.73 -2.29
N ASN A 57 -24.47 -18.47 -1.33
CA ASN A 57 -24.42 -18.15 0.09
C ASN A 57 -24.12 -19.37 0.97
N SER A 58 -23.82 -20.51 0.36
CA SER A 58 -23.47 -21.72 1.09
C SER A 58 -22.10 -21.58 1.77
N LEU A 59 -21.81 -22.48 2.71
CA LEU A 59 -20.49 -22.54 3.33
C LEU A 59 -19.43 -22.94 2.30
N GLU A 60 -19.79 -23.83 1.36
CA GLU A 60 -18.94 -24.21 0.23
C GLU A 60 -18.61 -22.99 -0.65
N ASP A 61 -19.59 -22.16 -0.98
CA ASP A 61 -19.38 -20.92 -1.77
C ASP A 61 -18.42 -19.97 -1.05
N ALA A 62 -18.56 -19.83 0.27
CA ALA A 62 -17.70 -18.98 1.08
C ALA A 62 -16.25 -19.47 1.10
N PHE A 63 -16.03 -20.79 1.23
CA PHE A 63 -14.69 -21.37 1.12
C PHE A 63 -14.13 -21.24 -0.30
N PHE A 64 -14.95 -21.43 -1.32
CA PHE A 64 -14.54 -21.27 -2.71
C PHE A 64 -14.07 -19.82 -2.96
N ALA A 65 -14.89 -18.83 -2.62
CA ALA A 65 -14.57 -17.42 -2.79
C ALA A 65 -13.32 -17.02 -2.00
N LEU A 66 -13.20 -17.46 -0.74
CA LEU A 66 -12.02 -17.20 0.07
C LEU A 66 -10.74 -17.84 -0.52
N THR A 67 -10.84 -19.07 -1.00
CA THR A 67 -9.70 -19.78 -1.60
C THR A 67 -9.27 -19.11 -2.90
N ALA A 68 -10.22 -18.74 -3.75
CA ALA A 68 -9.94 -18.00 -4.98
C ALA A 68 -9.23 -16.67 -4.69
N LEU A 69 -9.76 -15.90 -3.74
CA LEU A 69 -9.16 -14.64 -3.31
C LEU A 69 -7.74 -14.84 -2.75
N ILE A 70 -7.51 -15.83 -1.88
CA ILE A 70 -6.19 -16.11 -1.32
C ILE A 70 -5.19 -16.52 -2.41
N ASN A 71 -5.62 -17.29 -3.40
CA ASN A 71 -4.78 -17.63 -4.55
C ASN A 71 -4.39 -16.39 -5.34
N ASP A 72 -5.34 -15.52 -5.66
CA ASP A 72 -5.07 -14.26 -6.35
C ASP A 72 -4.12 -13.36 -5.55
N MET A 73 -4.33 -13.26 -4.22
CA MET A 73 -3.44 -12.52 -3.32
C MET A 73 -2.01 -13.11 -3.31
N ASN A 74 -1.88 -14.44 -3.33
CA ASN A 74 -0.58 -15.10 -3.37
C ASN A 74 0.15 -14.86 -4.70
N GLU A 75 -0.56 -14.80 -5.82
CA GLU A 75 0.00 -14.41 -7.12
C GLU A 75 0.45 -12.94 -7.11
N VAL A 76 -0.37 -12.03 -6.58
CA VAL A 76 -0.02 -10.61 -6.43
C VAL A 76 1.23 -10.45 -5.53
N LYS A 77 1.28 -11.17 -4.41
CA LYS A 77 2.44 -11.21 -3.50
C LYS A 77 3.71 -11.69 -4.21
N ALA A 78 3.62 -12.76 -5.01
CA ALA A 78 4.74 -13.26 -5.80
C ALA A 78 5.24 -12.20 -6.80
N HIS A 79 4.32 -11.48 -7.44
CA HIS A 79 4.70 -10.39 -8.34
C HIS A 79 5.35 -9.21 -7.61
N ILE A 80 4.85 -8.81 -6.45
CA ILE A 80 5.47 -7.78 -5.60
C ILE A 80 6.90 -8.20 -5.23
N ARG A 81 7.11 -9.43 -4.77
CA ARG A 81 8.46 -9.96 -4.46
C ARG A 81 9.40 -9.84 -5.67
N TYR A 82 8.92 -10.16 -6.88
CA TYR A 82 9.68 -9.98 -8.12
C TYR A 82 10.06 -8.51 -8.38
N LEU A 83 9.15 -7.55 -8.16
CA LEU A 83 9.43 -6.13 -8.34
C LEU A 83 10.52 -5.65 -7.39
N TRP A 84 10.44 -6.04 -6.10
CA TRP A 84 11.44 -5.67 -5.11
C TRP A 84 12.79 -6.35 -5.33
N ALA A 85 12.80 -7.61 -5.79
CA ALA A 85 14.03 -8.27 -6.24
C ALA A 85 14.68 -7.53 -7.43
N SER A 86 13.87 -7.07 -8.38
CA SER A 86 14.33 -6.32 -9.56
C SER A 86 14.81 -4.91 -9.20
N TYR A 87 14.26 -4.29 -8.15
CA TYR A 87 14.80 -3.06 -7.56
C TYR A 87 16.21 -3.27 -7.00
N VAL A 88 16.45 -4.37 -6.27
CA VAL A 88 17.78 -4.68 -5.72
C VAL A 88 18.84 -4.75 -6.83
N THR A 89 18.49 -5.38 -7.96
CA THR A 89 19.39 -5.47 -9.13
C THR A 89 19.50 -4.18 -9.94
N GLY A 90 18.77 -3.11 -9.56
CA GLY A 90 18.81 -1.81 -10.22
C GLY A 90 17.96 -1.70 -11.50
N ASN A 91 17.08 -2.66 -11.75
CA ASN A 91 16.23 -2.67 -12.95
C ASN A 91 15.02 -1.73 -12.81
N PHE A 92 14.55 -1.50 -11.58
CA PHE A 92 13.45 -0.58 -11.30
C PHE A 92 13.87 0.48 -10.28
N ASP A 93 13.28 1.67 -10.40
CA ASP A 93 13.39 2.73 -9.40
C ASP A 93 12.45 2.44 -8.22
N VAL A 94 12.86 2.83 -7.01
CA VAL A 94 12.11 2.58 -5.77
C VAL A 94 10.70 3.19 -5.80
N THR A 95 10.52 4.35 -6.45
CA THR A 95 9.22 5.01 -6.54
C THR A 95 8.25 4.20 -7.40
N ALA A 96 8.73 3.62 -8.50
CA ALA A 96 7.91 2.80 -9.39
C ALA A 96 7.44 1.52 -8.67
N VAL A 97 8.35 0.84 -7.96
CA VAL A 97 8.02 -0.38 -7.22
C VAL A 97 7.09 -0.10 -6.04
N ALA A 98 7.31 1.01 -5.32
CA ALA A 98 6.45 1.41 -4.21
C ALA A 98 5.03 1.78 -4.67
N VAL A 99 4.89 2.56 -5.75
CA VAL A 99 3.58 2.88 -6.33
C VAL A 99 2.87 1.62 -6.81
N ALA A 100 3.57 0.72 -7.53
CA ALA A 100 2.99 -0.53 -7.98
C ALA A 100 2.53 -1.42 -6.81
N THR A 101 3.32 -1.50 -5.74
CA THR A 101 2.98 -2.24 -4.52
C THR A 101 1.73 -1.67 -3.85
N ASN A 102 1.65 -0.35 -3.67
CA ASN A 102 0.49 0.27 -3.03
C ASN A 102 -0.78 0.09 -3.87
N THR A 103 -0.67 0.24 -5.19
CA THR A 103 -1.77 -0.02 -6.13
C THR A 103 -2.22 -1.49 -6.10
N ALA A 104 -1.29 -2.43 -5.92
CA ALA A 104 -1.62 -3.84 -5.80
C ALA A 104 -2.38 -4.16 -4.49
N ILE A 105 -2.01 -3.52 -3.37
CA ILE A 105 -2.77 -3.65 -2.12
C ILE A 105 -4.17 -3.03 -2.29
N ASP A 106 -4.28 -1.89 -2.96
CA ASP A 106 -5.56 -1.24 -3.26
C ASP A 106 -6.46 -2.12 -4.15
N LEU A 107 -5.88 -2.75 -5.17
CA LEU A 107 -6.57 -3.74 -6.01
C LEU A 107 -7.14 -4.88 -5.17
N VAL A 108 -6.32 -5.48 -4.30
CA VAL A 108 -6.75 -6.57 -3.42
C VAL A 108 -7.86 -6.13 -2.46
N ARG A 109 -7.78 -4.90 -1.93
CA ARG A 109 -8.84 -4.31 -1.12
C ARG A 109 -10.17 -4.27 -1.87
N ASN A 110 -10.17 -3.80 -3.12
CA ASN A 110 -11.39 -3.75 -3.92
C ASN A 110 -11.94 -5.16 -4.22
N LEU A 111 -11.08 -6.16 -4.44
CA LEU A 111 -11.51 -7.56 -4.61
C LEU A 111 -12.15 -8.14 -3.34
N MET A 112 -11.72 -7.68 -2.16
CA MET A 112 -12.24 -8.16 -0.87
C MET A 112 -13.65 -7.65 -0.56
N GLU A 113 -14.03 -6.48 -1.07
CA GLU A 113 -15.37 -5.91 -0.85
C GLU A 113 -16.48 -6.85 -1.34
N ASP A 114 -16.23 -7.61 -2.41
CA ASP A 114 -17.19 -8.60 -2.95
C ASP A 114 -17.26 -9.88 -2.12
N VAL A 115 -16.19 -10.24 -1.42
CA VAL A 115 -16.08 -11.50 -0.65
C VAL A 115 -16.51 -11.32 0.81
N GLU A 116 -16.29 -10.14 1.38
CA GLU A 116 -16.52 -9.85 2.80
C GLU A 116 -17.94 -10.19 3.29
N PRO A 117 -19.04 -9.80 2.59
CA PRO A 117 -20.40 -10.13 3.04
C PRO A 117 -20.63 -11.65 3.16
N LEU A 118 -20.01 -12.42 2.26
CA LEU A 118 -20.11 -13.88 2.26
C LEU A 118 -19.34 -14.47 3.45
N LEU A 119 -18.16 -13.95 3.79
CA LEU A 119 -17.42 -14.39 4.97
C LEU A 119 -18.17 -14.06 6.27
N GLU A 120 -18.73 -12.86 6.38
CA GLU A 120 -19.49 -12.43 7.55
C GLU A 120 -20.72 -13.33 7.80
N ALA A 121 -21.40 -13.77 6.74
CA ALA A 121 -22.53 -14.71 6.84
C ALA A 121 -22.15 -16.07 7.47
N HIS A 122 -20.87 -16.46 7.39
CA HIS A 122 -20.36 -17.75 7.90
C HIS A 122 -19.52 -17.63 9.18
N GLY A 123 -19.57 -16.47 9.84
CA GLY A 123 -18.93 -16.19 11.13
C GLY A 123 -17.66 -15.36 11.03
N GLY A 124 -17.47 -14.68 9.91
CA GLY A 124 -16.46 -13.65 9.69
C GLY A 124 -15.07 -14.18 9.36
N LEU A 125 -14.19 -13.25 8.99
CA LEU A 125 -12.85 -13.52 8.48
C LEU A 125 -12.04 -14.45 9.39
N LYS A 126 -12.01 -14.19 10.71
CA LYS A 126 -11.25 -14.99 11.69
C LYS A 126 -11.59 -16.47 11.62
N LYS A 127 -12.88 -16.79 11.63
CA LYS A 127 -13.37 -18.16 11.66
C LYS A 127 -13.06 -18.85 10.33
N MET A 128 -13.33 -18.17 9.22
CA MET A 128 -13.09 -18.69 7.88
C MET A 128 -11.60 -18.97 7.63
N LEU A 129 -10.70 -18.03 7.96
CA LEU A 129 -9.25 -18.24 7.84
C LEU A 129 -8.75 -19.37 8.74
N THR A 130 -9.27 -19.47 9.98
CA THR A 130 -8.89 -20.55 10.91
C THR A 130 -9.28 -21.92 10.35
N GLN A 131 -10.49 -22.05 9.81
CA GLN A 131 -10.97 -23.29 9.21
C GLN A 131 -10.20 -23.63 7.93
N LEU A 132 -9.94 -22.64 7.08
CA LEU A 132 -9.16 -22.83 5.85
C LEU A 132 -7.72 -23.28 6.16
N HIS A 133 -7.07 -22.66 7.15
CA HIS A 133 -5.74 -23.08 7.62
C HIS A 133 -5.75 -24.53 8.11
N ALA A 134 -6.76 -24.91 8.89
CA ALA A 134 -6.91 -26.27 9.36
C ALA A 134 -7.09 -27.27 8.20
N MET A 135 -7.89 -26.93 7.19
CA MET A 135 -8.04 -27.75 5.99
C MET A 135 -6.71 -27.94 5.25
N HIS A 136 -5.94 -26.86 5.04
CA HIS A 136 -4.62 -26.94 4.40
C HIS A 136 -3.64 -27.82 5.19
N CYS A 137 -3.62 -27.70 6.52
CA CYS A 137 -2.77 -28.53 7.36
C CYS A 137 -3.14 -30.03 7.27
N MET A 138 -4.44 -30.34 7.26
CA MET A 138 -4.91 -31.73 7.11
C MET A 138 -4.60 -32.31 5.73
N MET A 139 -4.71 -31.51 4.66
CA MET A 139 -4.39 -31.94 3.29
C MET A 139 -2.90 -32.29 3.13
N GLU A 140 -2.02 -31.62 3.88
CA GLU A 140 -0.58 -31.92 3.94
C GLU A 140 -0.23 -33.06 4.90
N GLY A 141 -1.23 -33.74 5.48
CA GLY A 141 -1.06 -34.95 6.29
C GLY A 141 -0.91 -34.73 7.80
N MET A 142 -1.12 -33.51 8.30
CA MET A 142 -1.07 -33.24 9.74
C MET A 142 -2.33 -33.75 10.45
N SER A 143 -2.16 -34.44 11.58
CA SER A 143 -3.31 -34.95 12.34
C SER A 143 -4.00 -33.84 13.15
N PRO A 144 -5.31 -33.96 13.47
CA PRO A 144 -5.98 -33.02 14.36
C PRO A 144 -5.33 -32.94 15.75
N GLU A 145 -4.81 -34.06 16.24
CA GLU A 145 -4.08 -34.15 17.52
C GLU A 145 -2.77 -33.37 17.45
N GLU A 146 -2.07 -33.40 16.32
CA GLU A 146 -0.87 -32.63 16.06
C GLU A 146 -1.13 -31.12 16.03
N MET A 147 -2.25 -30.70 15.45
CA MET A 147 -2.68 -29.30 15.46
C MET A 147 -3.11 -28.82 16.85
N LEU A 148 -3.66 -29.70 17.70
CA LEU A 148 -4.10 -29.36 19.05
C LEU A 148 -2.96 -29.44 20.10
N SER A 149 -2.04 -30.41 19.95
CA SER A 149 -0.94 -30.70 20.88
C SER A 149 0.20 -29.68 20.82
N SER A 150 0.25 -28.88 19.76
CA SER A 150 1.25 -27.82 19.59
C SER A 150 0.90 -26.52 20.32
N ASN A 151 -0.27 -26.46 20.97
CA ASN A 151 -0.61 -25.46 21.99
C ASN A 151 -0.09 -25.87 23.39
N ALA A 152 0.60 -27.00 23.52
CA ALA A 152 1.23 -27.40 24.76
C ALA A 152 2.40 -26.45 25.06
N TRP A 153 2.36 -25.83 26.24
CA TRP A 153 3.40 -24.93 26.75
C TRP A 153 4.80 -25.57 26.63
N HIS A 154 5.70 -24.93 25.86
CA HIS A 154 7.12 -25.26 25.92
C HIS A 154 7.76 -24.51 27.11
N PRO A 155 8.71 -25.11 27.85
CA PRO A 155 9.42 -24.43 28.93
C PRO A 155 10.11 -23.11 28.54
N ASP A 156 10.38 -22.94 27.23
CA ASP A 156 11.02 -21.76 26.64
C ASP A 156 10.01 -20.79 25.99
N ASP A 157 8.70 -21.00 26.19
CA ASP A 157 7.66 -20.08 25.76
C ASP A 157 7.24 -19.18 26.93
N ASP A 158 7.06 -17.89 26.67
CA ASP A 158 6.56 -16.88 27.63
C ASP A 158 5.08 -17.10 28.06
N GLY A 159 4.53 -18.29 27.79
CA GLY A 159 3.15 -18.69 28.03
C GLY A 159 2.66 -19.68 26.96
N PRO A 160 1.44 -20.23 27.10
CA PRO A 160 0.84 -21.02 26.03
C PRO A 160 0.69 -20.16 24.77
N SER A 161 1.41 -20.49 23.70
CA SER A 161 1.21 -19.86 22.39
C SER A 161 -0.10 -20.36 21.80
N SER A 162 -0.94 -19.44 21.31
CA SER A 162 -2.12 -19.79 20.52
C SER A 162 -1.78 -20.19 19.08
N PHE A 163 -0.51 -20.03 18.67
CA PHE A 163 -0.05 -20.30 17.31
C PHE A 163 0.79 -21.58 17.24
N VAL A 164 0.42 -22.44 16.29
CA VAL A 164 1.10 -23.70 16.03
C VAL A 164 2.28 -23.48 15.10
N TYR A 165 3.47 -23.27 15.67
CA TYR A 165 4.69 -22.91 14.91
C TYR A 165 5.05 -23.86 13.76
N LYS A 166 4.77 -25.16 13.88
CA LYS A 166 5.05 -26.13 12.81
C LYS A 166 4.16 -25.97 11.56
N THR A 167 3.08 -25.20 11.68
CA THR A 167 2.18 -24.89 10.55
C THR A 167 2.51 -23.52 9.93
N TYR A 168 3.64 -22.92 10.27
CA TYR A 168 3.97 -21.56 9.84
C TYR A 168 3.92 -21.38 8.33
N ASP A 169 4.49 -22.31 7.55
CA ASP A 169 4.53 -22.15 6.09
C ASP A 169 3.11 -22.18 5.49
N GLN A 170 2.21 -23.01 6.02
CA GLN A 170 0.78 -23.00 5.66
C GLN A 170 0.08 -21.72 6.15
N ALA A 171 0.49 -21.21 7.31
CA ALA A 171 -0.07 -20.00 7.89
C ALA A 171 0.30 -18.74 7.11
N GLU A 172 1.46 -18.74 6.45
CA GLU A 172 1.88 -17.69 5.52
C GLU A 172 1.05 -17.70 4.24
N VAL A 173 0.74 -18.88 3.70
CA VAL A 173 -0.11 -19.05 2.51
C VAL A 173 -1.55 -18.61 2.77
N THR A 174 -2.08 -18.92 3.96
CA THR A 174 -3.45 -18.61 4.36
C THR A 174 -3.60 -17.27 5.08
N TYR A 175 -2.50 -16.52 5.27
CA TYR A 175 -2.48 -15.23 5.97
C TYR A 175 -2.90 -15.25 7.45
N ILE A 176 -3.15 -16.43 8.05
CA ILE A 176 -3.63 -16.54 9.44
C ILE A 176 -2.60 -16.04 10.46
N ALA A 177 -1.30 -16.19 10.18
CA ALA A 177 -0.25 -15.70 11.08
C ALA A 177 -0.27 -14.16 11.17
N ALA A 178 -0.33 -13.49 10.01
CA ALA A 178 -0.44 -12.03 9.95
C ALA A 178 -1.77 -11.55 10.57
N TYR A 179 -2.88 -12.27 10.33
CA TYR A 179 -4.19 -11.96 10.93
C TYR A 179 -4.08 -11.97 12.45
N GLN A 180 -3.51 -13.03 13.04
CA GLN A 180 -3.41 -13.17 14.49
C GLN A 180 -2.55 -12.06 15.13
N MET A 181 -1.51 -11.58 14.45
CA MET A 181 -0.68 -10.47 14.96
C MET A 181 -1.47 -9.16 15.01
N ILE A 182 -2.24 -8.85 13.97
CA ILE A 182 -3.09 -7.64 13.96
C ILE A 182 -4.24 -7.79 14.96
N ASP A 183 -4.91 -8.94 14.98
CA ASP A 183 -6.00 -9.27 15.92
C ASP A 183 -5.54 -9.10 17.38
N SER A 184 -4.35 -9.62 17.71
CA SER A 184 -3.74 -9.44 19.04
C SER A 184 -3.44 -7.97 19.35
N PHE A 185 -2.98 -7.22 18.36
CA PHE A 185 -2.73 -5.78 18.53
C PHE A 185 -4.02 -4.98 18.76
N THR A 186 -5.17 -5.42 18.24
CA THR A 186 -6.44 -4.73 18.50
C THR A 186 -6.78 -4.64 20.00
N ALA A 187 -6.33 -5.61 20.79
CA ALA A 187 -6.57 -5.66 22.23
C ALA A 187 -5.84 -4.55 23.01
N VAL A 188 -4.77 -3.98 22.45
CA VAL A 188 -4.01 -2.88 23.09
C VAL A 188 -4.40 -1.50 22.56
N LEU A 189 -5.26 -1.43 21.53
CA LEU A 189 -5.72 -0.17 21.00
C LEU A 189 -6.76 0.46 21.94
N VAL A 190 -6.41 1.58 22.56
CA VAL A 190 -7.30 2.38 23.41
C VAL A 190 -7.67 3.69 22.68
N PRO A 191 -8.96 4.10 22.65
CA PRO A 191 -9.35 5.36 22.02
C PRO A 191 -8.57 6.56 22.59
N GLY A 192 -8.02 7.39 21.70
CA GLY A 192 -7.26 8.60 22.07
C GLY A 192 -5.87 8.32 22.65
N GLN A 193 -5.35 7.09 22.53
CA GLN A 193 -4.00 6.74 22.96
C GLN A 193 -3.26 6.01 21.84
N VAL A 194 -1.99 6.35 21.65
CA VAL A 194 -1.09 5.59 20.78
C VAL A 194 -0.41 4.50 21.62
N PRO A 195 -0.56 3.21 21.27
CA PRO A 195 0.14 2.14 21.96
C PRO A 195 1.64 2.26 21.65
N LEU A 196 2.44 2.43 22.70
CA LEU A 196 3.90 2.52 22.57
C LEU A 196 4.54 1.16 22.80
N TYR A 197 5.17 0.61 21.77
CA TYR A 197 5.93 -0.63 21.88
C TYR A 197 7.08 -0.50 22.89
N LYS A 198 7.25 -1.54 23.71
CA LYS A 198 8.41 -1.68 24.61
C LYS A 198 9.56 -2.31 23.84
N GLU A 199 10.63 -1.55 23.62
CA GLU A 199 11.78 -2.06 22.85
C GLU A 199 12.33 -3.38 23.38
N GLY A 200 12.65 -4.28 22.45
CA GLY A 200 13.15 -5.63 22.73
C GLY A 200 12.14 -6.60 23.33
N MET A 201 10.87 -6.22 23.54
CA MET A 201 9.85 -7.11 24.13
C MET A 201 9.72 -8.44 23.40
N TYR A 202 9.86 -8.44 22.08
CA TYR A 202 9.81 -9.64 21.24
C TYR A 202 11.13 -9.92 20.53
N GLY A 203 12.23 -9.43 21.08
CA GLY A 203 13.55 -9.53 20.45
C GLY A 203 13.77 -8.49 19.34
N TYR A 204 14.79 -8.76 18.53
CA TYR A 204 15.24 -7.90 17.43
C TYR A 204 15.41 -8.75 16.17
N PHE A 205 14.91 -8.24 15.05
CA PHE A 205 15.11 -8.86 13.74
C PHE A 205 16.53 -8.60 13.23
N ASP A 206 17.16 -9.65 12.71
CA ASP A 206 18.46 -9.59 12.04
C ASP A 206 18.27 -9.66 10.51
N PRO A 207 18.52 -8.57 9.76
CA PRO A 207 18.34 -8.54 8.31
C PRO A 207 19.35 -9.41 7.55
N GLU A 208 20.45 -9.85 8.17
CA GLU A 208 21.42 -10.76 7.54
C GLU A 208 21.05 -12.24 7.68
N SER A 209 20.08 -12.54 8.55
CA SER A 209 19.66 -13.91 8.82
C SER A 209 18.84 -14.50 7.66
N ASP A 210 19.19 -15.71 7.22
CA ASP A 210 18.49 -16.39 6.13
C ASP A 210 17.12 -16.92 6.61
N HIS A 211 16.05 -16.23 6.22
CA HIS A 211 14.68 -16.58 6.55
C HIS A 211 14.29 -18.00 6.08
N SER A 212 14.86 -18.50 4.98
CA SER A 212 14.55 -19.82 4.44
C SER A 212 15.03 -20.98 5.32
N GLN A 213 16.08 -20.74 6.13
CA GLN A 213 16.68 -21.74 7.01
C GLN A 213 16.09 -21.72 8.43
N LYS A 214 15.16 -20.79 8.71
CA LYS A 214 14.57 -20.63 10.04
C LYS A 214 13.44 -21.62 10.29
N THR A 215 13.36 -22.09 11.53
CA THR A 215 12.20 -22.85 12.02
C THR A 215 10.95 -21.97 12.05
N GLY A 216 9.76 -22.56 11.98
CA GLY A 216 8.50 -21.80 12.05
C GLY A 216 8.34 -20.95 13.32
N LYS A 217 8.93 -21.37 14.45
CA LYS A 217 8.99 -20.55 15.67
C LYS A 217 9.85 -19.31 15.46
N GLN A 218 11.06 -19.47 14.92
CA GLN A 218 11.94 -18.35 14.63
C GLN A 218 11.32 -17.37 13.61
N LYS A 219 10.68 -17.87 12.55
CA LYS A 219 9.98 -17.02 11.57
C LYS A 219 8.82 -16.24 12.21
N PHE A 220 8.03 -16.89 13.06
CA PHE A 220 6.95 -16.22 13.79
C PHE A 220 7.46 -15.13 14.73
N GLU A 221 8.55 -15.40 15.46
CA GLU A 221 9.18 -14.43 16.34
C GLU A 221 9.80 -13.25 15.58
N ASP A 222 10.44 -13.48 14.43
CA ASP A 222 10.91 -12.40 13.56
C ASP A 222 9.74 -11.50 13.11
N ASN A 223 8.64 -12.10 12.64
CA ASN A 223 7.45 -11.35 12.24
C ASN A 223 6.92 -10.49 13.39
N ARG A 224 6.92 -11.04 14.61
CA ARG A 224 6.48 -10.32 15.81
C ARG A 224 7.43 -9.16 16.16
N ALA A 225 8.75 -9.39 16.07
CA ALA A 225 9.78 -8.37 16.27
C ALA A 225 9.74 -7.26 15.20
N LEU A 226 9.21 -7.55 14.01
CA LEU A 226 9.04 -6.59 12.91
C LEU A 226 7.73 -5.82 13.01
N LEU A 227 6.59 -6.51 13.09
CA LEU A 227 5.27 -5.89 13.00
C LEU A 227 4.87 -5.11 14.25
N MET A 228 5.20 -5.59 15.46
CA MET A 228 4.79 -4.93 16.70
C MET A 228 5.36 -3.50 16.86
N PRO A 229 6.67 -3.26 16.67
CA PRO A 229 7.18 -1.90 16.62
C PRO A 229 6.63 -1.12 15.42
N PHE A 230 6.47 -1.75 14.25
CA PHE A 230 5.95 -1.05 13.08
C PHE A 230 4.52 -0.55 13.28
N PHE A 231 3.66 -1.31 13.95
CA PHE A 231 2.31 -0.88 14.30
C PHE A 231 2.33 0.36 15.21
N THR A 232 3.29 0.48 16.13
CA THR A 232 3.45 1.72 16.92
C THR A 232 3.79 2.91 16.02
N GLU A 233 4.65 2.74 15.02
CA GLU A 233 4.97 3.79 14.05
C GLU A 233 3.74 4.19 13.23
N LEU A 234 2.97 3.23 12.72
CA LEU A 234 1.72 3.48 11.98
C LEU A 234 0.69 4.21 12.83
N MET A 235 0.46 3.76 14.07
CA MET A 235 -0.47 4.40 15.00
C MET A 235 -0.03 5.83 15.37
N THR A 236 1.28 6.06 15.47
CA THR A 236 1.83 7.42 15.68
C THR A 236 1.52 8.31 14.48
N VAL A 237 1.72 7.81 13.27
CA VAL A 237 1.40 8.53 12.02
C VAL A 237 -0.09 8.89 11.93
N ILE A 238 -0.97 7.96 12.29
CA ILE A 238 -2.42 8.17 12.27
C ILE A 238 -2.83 9.31 13.23
N ASP A 239 -2.18 9.43 14.38
CA ASP A 239 -2.45 10.50 15.36
C ASP A 239 -1.80 11.84 14.98
N LEU A 240 -0.85 11.86 14.02
CA LEU A 240 -0.20 13.08 13.57
C LEU A 240 -1.06 13.87 12.57
N HIS A 241 -1.33 15.12 12.90
CA HIS A 241 -1.91 16.07 11.95
C HIS A 241 -0.89 16.46 10.87
N GLY A 242 -1.35 16.52 9.61
CA GLY A 242 -0.53 16.99 8.49
C GLY A 242 0.46 15.96 7.95
N TRP A 243 0.25 14.67 8.23
CA TRP A 243 0.98 13.61 7.53
C TRP A 243 0.68 13.63 6.03
N LEU A 244 1.72 13.48 5.20
CA LEU A 244 1.66 13.81 3.78
C LEU A 244 1.27 12.64 2.87
N VAL A 245 1.66 11.41 3.25
CA VAL A 245 1.57 10.23 2.39
C VAL A 245 0.84 9.11 3.13
N GLN A 246 -0.37 8.81 2.69
CA GLN A 246 -1.15 7.71 3.25
C GLN A 246 -1.12 6.51 2.30
N ASP A 247 -0.40 5.46 2.70
CA ASP A 247 -0.43 4.17 2.02
C ASP A 247 -1.63 3.32 2.48
N GLU A 248 -1.86 2.20 1.79
CA GLU A 248 -2.98 1.31 2.13
C GLU A 248 -2.84 0.69 3.53
N PHE A 249 -1.62 0.53 4.03
CA PHE A 249 -1.41 -0.05 5.36
C PHE A 249 -1.75 0.94 6.48
N ILE A 250 -1.32 2.21 6.37
CA ILE A 250 -1.73 3.29 7.29
C ILE A 250 -3.25 3.40 7.28
N ARG A 251 -3.88 3.42 6.09
CA ARG A 251 -5.34 3.48 5.96
C ARG A 251 -6.02 2.30 6.65
N GLY A 252 -5.49 1.09 6.44
CA GLY A 252 -5.93 -0.12 7.10
C GLY A 252 -5.86 -0.06 8.62
N MET A 253 -4.73 0.37 9.16
CA MET A 253 -4.56 0.48 10.60
C MET A 253 -5.44 1.58 11.22
N GLU A 254 -5.72 2.66 10.48
CA GLU A 254 -6.68 3.68 10.88
C GLU A 254 -8.10 3.10 10.96
N GLU A 255 -8.49 2.26 10.00
CA GLU A 255 -9.76 1.54 10.04
C GLU A 255 -9.83 0.58 11.24
N VAL A 256 -8.77 -0.21 11.48
CA VAL A 256 -8.67 -1.11 12.64
C VAL A 256 -8.80 -0.33 13.95
N GLN A 257 -8.18 0.84 14.06
CA GLN A 257 -8.30 1.71 15.24
C GLN A 257 -9.75 2.13 15.49
N LYS A 258 -10.46 2.54 14.43
CA LYS A 258 -11.83 3.06 14.48
C LYS A 258 -12.86 1.97 14.73
N THR A 259 -12.74 0.83 14.04
CA THR A 259 -13.79 -0.21 14.02
C THR A 259 -13.54 -1.35 14.98
N LYS A 260 -12.28 -1.55 15.42
CA LYS A 260 -11.80 -2.75 16.14
C LYS A 260 -11.99 -4.06 15.38
N LYS A 261 -12.33 -3.99 14.09
CA LYS A 261 -12.34 -5.13 13.18
C LYS A 261 -11.03 -5.15 12.40
N VAL A 262 -10.62 -6.34 11.97
CA VAL A 262 -9.43 -6.52 11.13
C VAL A 262 -9.88 -6.73 9.68
N PRO A 263 -9.82 -5.72 8.81
CA PRO A 263 -10.14 -5.88 7.40
C PRO A 263 -9.08 -6.77 6.74
N PHE A 264 -9.50 -7.60 5.80
CA PHE A 264 -8.60 -8.62 5.24
C PHE A 264 -7.43 -7.99 4.45
N TYR A 265 -7.64 -6.82 3.84
CA TYR A 265 -6.59 -6.14 3.06
C TYR A 265 -5.45 -5.62 3.96
N VAL A 266 -5.74 -5.37 5.25
CA VAL A 266 -4.72 -4.97 6.23
C VAL A 266 -3.83 -6.16 6.58
N VAL A 267 -4.41 -7.37 6.62
CA VAL A 267 -3.66 -8.62 6.77
C VAL A 267 -2.75 -8.84 5.56
N PHE A 268 -3.27 -8.60 4.36
CA PHE A 268 -2.48 -8.65 3.14
C PHE A 268 -1.32 -7.64 3.17
N ALA A 269 -1.59 -6.39 3.54
CA ALA A 269 -0.58 -5.34 3.67
C ALA A 269 0.52 -5.70 4.69
N ALA A 270 0.14 -6.31 5.82
CA ALA A 270 1.09 -6.80 6.82
C ALA A 270 1.98 -7.92 6.27
N GLN A 271 1.41 -8.86 5.51
CA GLN A 271 2.19 -9.91 4.85
C GLN A 271 3.13 -9.31 3.79
N VAL A 272 2.65 -8.39 2.94
CA VAL A 272 3.46 -7.69 1.95
C VAL A 272 4.62 -6.94 2.60
N PHE A 273 4.39 -6.27 3.73
CA PHE A 273 5.46 -5.63 4.51
C PHE A 273 6.55 -6.63 4.92
N LEU A 274 6.17 -7.81 5.42
CA LEU A 274 7.10 -8.88 5.78
C LEU A 274 7.85 -9.39 4.53
N ASP A 275 7.15 -9.62 3.43
CA ASP A 275 7.74 -10.14 2.20
C ASP A 275 8.78 -9.21 1.61
N ILE A 276 8.49 -7.90 1.60
CA ILE A 276 9.45 -6.88 1.17
C ILE A 276 10.65 -6.87 2.10
N THR A 277 10.41 -6.98 3.42
CA THR A 277 11.48 -7.01 4.42
C THR A 277 12.43 -8.17 4.18
N TYR A 278 11.90 -9.38 4.02
CA TYR A 278 12.70 -10.57 3.75
C TYR A 278 13.34 -10.54 2.36
N GLN A 279 12.67 -10.00 1.34
CA GLN A 279 13.20 -9.89 -0.02
C GLN A 279 14.39 -8.93 -0.11
N LEU A 280 14.38 -7.84 0.67
CA LEU A 280 15.50 -6.88 0.68
C LEU A 280 16.61 -7.30 1.64
N GLY A 281 16.29 -7.94 2.76
CA GLY A 281 17.25 -8.40 3.76
C GLY A 281 18.22 -7.27 4.17
N PRO A 282 19.55 -7.42 3.95
CA PRO A 282 20.54 -6.38 4.27
C PRO A 282 20.31 -5.04 3.54
N ASN A 283 19.57 -5.02 2.43
CA ASN A 283 19.28 -3.81 1.66
C ASN A 283 18.03 -3.05 2.14
N ILE A 284 17.42 -3.45 3.27
CA ILE A 284 16.14 -2.89 3.76
C ILE A 284 16.17 -1.36 3.92
N GLU A 285 17.31 -0.78 4.30
CA GLU A 285 17.46 0.67 4.48
C GLU A 285 17.83 1.45 3.21
N ARG A 286 18.12 0.77 2.10
CA ARG A 286 18.52 1.41 0.85
C ARG A 286 17.44 2.37 0.30
N PRO A 287 16.14 2.01 0.25
CA PRO A 287 15.05 2.92 -0.08
C PRO A 287 15.03 4.23 0.71
N PHE A 288 15.25 4.15 2.04
CA PHE A 288 15.32 5.33 2.90
C PHE A 288 16.51 6.22 2.55
N THR A 289 17.67 5.61 2.29
CA THR A 289 18.89 6.34 1.89
C THR A 289 18.70 7.04 0.55
N GLU A 290 18.09 6.38 -0.43
CA GLU A 290 17.76 6.98 -1.73
C GLU A 290 16.74 8.13 -1.59
N MET A 291 15.68 7.94 -0.79
CA MET A 291 14.69 8.97 -0.50
C MET A 291 15.33 10.23 0.09
N THR A 292 16.12 10.08 1.16
CA THR A 292 16.76 11.21 1.85
C THR A 292 17.78 11.93 0.96
N ALA A 293 18.57 11.20 0.17
CA ALA A 293 19.50 11.80 -0.78
C ALA A 293 18.78 12.68 -1.82
N HIS A 294 17.67 12.20 -2.37
CA HIS A 294 16.89 12.95 -3.35
C HIS A 294 16.12 14.12 -2.75
N MET A 295 15.53 13.96 -1.57
CA MET A 295 14.88 15.07 -0.87
C MET A 295 15.86 16.19 -0.56
N ARG A 296 17.09 15.84 -0.14
CA ARG A 296 18.17 16.82 0.07
C ARG A 296 18.58 17.52 -1.23
N PHE A 297 18.66 16.78 -2.34
CA PHE A 297 18.92 17.39 -3.64
C PHE A 297 17.84 18.43 -3.99
N ILE A 298 16.56 18.06 -3.84
CA ILE A 298 15.43 18.97 -4.11
C ILE A 298 15.52 20.21 -3.21
N GLU A 299 15.79 20.06 -1.90
CA GLU A 299 15.93 21.22 -1.01
C GLU A 299 17.04 22.17 -1.47
N ILE A 300 18.22 21.62 -1.81
CA ILE A 300 19.37 22.42 -2.24
C ILE A 300 19.05 23.15 -3.55
N ASP A 301 18.46 22.46 -4.53
CA ASP A 301 18.12 23.06 -5.82
C ASP A 301 17.13 24.21 -5.65
N ILE A 302 16.09 24.04 -4.81
CA ILE A 302 15.15 25.11 -4.47
C ILE A 302 15.87 26.32 -3.84
N MET A 303 16.86 26.08 -2.98
CA MET A 303 17.64 27.17 -2.38
C MET A 303 18.50 27.90 -3.42
N GLU A 304 19.13 27.17 -4.34
CA GLU A 304 19.91 27.73 -5.44
C GLU A 304 19.02 28.51 -6.42
N HIS A 305 17.83 28.00 -6.72
CA HIS A 305 16.81 28.69 -7.49
C HIS A 305 16.50 30.07 -6.90
N PHE A 306 16.19 30.15 -5.59
CA PHE A 306 15.91 31.44 -4.93
C PHE A 306 17.11 32.38 -4.93
N LYS A 307 18.33 31.84 -4.79
CA LYS A 307 19.56 32.65 -4.84
C LYS A 307 19.79 33.24 -6.23
N PHE A 308 19.61 32.44 -7.28
CA PHE A 308 19.79 32.87 -8.67
C PHE A 308 18.72 33.90 -9.08
N HIS A 309 17.46 33.66 -8.70
CA HIS A 309 16.32 34.51 -9.07
C HIS A 309 16.03 35.64 -8.07
N ALA A 310 16.98 35.96 -7.18
CA ALA A 310 16.82 37.03 -6.19
C ALA A 310 16.48 38.38 -6.85
N ASN A 311 17.16 38.68 -7.96
CA ASN A 311 17.02 39.95 -8.70
C ASN A 311 16.43 39.77 -10.12
N LEU A 312 16.08 38.54 -10.51
CA LEU A 312 15.50 38.25 -11.82
C LEU A 312 14.01 38.01 -11.64
N LYS A 313 13.19 38.77 -12.36
CA LYS A 313 11.73 38.70 -12.32
C LYS A 313 11.17 38.71 -13.73
N ILE A 314 10.11 37.95 -13.94
CA ILE A 314 9.35 37.87 -15.18
C ILE A 314 7.87 37.98 -14.84
N ASP A 315 7.08 38.55 -15.74
CA ASP A 315 5.65 38.80 -15.50
C ASP A 315 4.83 37.50 -15.40
N HIS A 316 5.30 36.43 -16.05
CA HIS A 316 4.61 35.14 -16.10
C HIS A 316 4.95 34.20 -14.92
N TRP A 317 5.75 34.63 -13.94
CA TRP A 317 6.05 33.89 -12.72
C TRP A 317 5.52 34.61 -11.48
N PRO A 318 4.26 34.36 -11.07
CA PRO A 318 3.66 35.02 -9.93
C PRO A 318 4.27 34.55 -8.60
N ALA A 319 4.19 35.41 -7.57
CA ALA A 319 4.71 35.14 -6.23
C ALA A 319 4.08 33.88 -5.55
N SER A 320 2.90 33.45 -6.01
CA SER A 320 2.28 32.20 -5.59
C SER A 320 3.13 30.96 -5.92
N ASN A 321 3.87 30.98 -7.02
CA ASN A 321 4.72 29.85 -7.42
C ASN A 321 5.96 29.74 -6.52
N ASP A 322 6.54 30.88 -6.12
CA ASP A 322 7.59 30.91 -5.09
C ASP A 322 7.07 30.30 -3.77
N GLU A 323 5.80 30.53 -3.45
CA GLU A 323 5.20 29.96 -2.24
C GLU A 323 5.07 28.43 -2.32
N VAL A 324 4.74 27.87 -3.49
CA VAL A 324 4.73 26.41 -3.69
C VAL A 324 6.14 25.82 -3.44
N LEU A 325 7.20 26.46 -3.94
CA LEU A 325 8.58 26.05 -3.69
C LEU A 325 8.95 26.12 -2.20
N ARG A 326 8.53 27.19 -1.50
CA ARG A 326 8.75 27.32 -0.05
C ARG A 326 8.01 26.24 0.73
N GLN A 327 6.77 25.94 0.38
CA GLN A 327 5.98 24.88 1.00
C GLN A 327 6.60 23.50 0.74
N LEU A 328 7.04 23.23 -0.48
CA LEU A 328 7.72 21.98 -0.82
C LEU A 328 8.97 21.77 0.05
N ARG A 329 9.81 22.80 0.18
CA ARG A 329 10.97 22.80 1.09
C ARG A 329 10.57 22.66 2.56
N ALA A 330 9.51 23.32 3.00
CA ALA A 330 9.02 23.20 4.38
C ALA A 330 8.56 21.77 4.70
N HIS A 331 7.91 21.10 3.75
CA HIS A 331 7.48 19.71 3.89
C HIS A 331 8.67 18.74 3.92
N ILE A 332 9.70 18.96 3.09
CA ILE A 332 10.95 18.16 3.17
C ILE A 332 11.54 18.27 4.58
N ARG A 333 11.68 19.49 5.09
CA ARG A 333 12.19 19.74 6.45
C ARG A 333 11.31 19.15 7.54
N TYR A 334 9.99 19.14 7.35
CA TYR A 334 9.08 18.52 8.31
C TYR A 334 9.41 17.03 8.45
N ILE A 335 9.63 16.32 7.34
CA ILE A 335 10.04 14.91 7.34
C ILE A 335 11.45 14.73 7.91
N ASP A 336 12.43 15.54 7.51
CA ASP A 336 13.82 15.46 7.99
C ASP A 336 13.97 15.67 9.51
N ASN A 337 13.02 16.36 10.13
CA ASN A 337 12.98 16.56 11.58
C ASN A 337 12.38 15.37 12.35
N ASP A 338 11.99 14.30 11.65
CA ASP A 338 11.45 13.06 12.21
C ASP A 338 10.25 13.29 13.14
N PRO A 339 9.09 13.70 12.58
CA PRO A 339 7.94 14.14 13.37
C PRO A 339 7.31 12.99 14.15
N VAL A 340 7.39 11.76 13.63
CA VAL A 340 6.95 10.52 14.28
C VAL A 340 7.72 10.33 15.58
N ARG A 341 9.06 10.37 15.52
CA ARG A 341 9.89 10.23 16.71
C ARG A 341 9.72 11.38 17.68
N ALA A 342 9.54 12.61 17.18
CA ALA A 342 9.30 13.78 18.01
C ALA A 342 8.00 13.62 18.84
N ALA A 343 6.92 13.14 18.21
CA ALA A 343 5.65 12.87 18.88
C ALA A 343 5.77 11.77 19.94
N GLN A 344 6.38 10.64 19.62
CA GLN A 344 6.62 9.56 20.58
C GLN A 344 7.44 10.03 21.80
N LYS A 345 8.52 10.79 21.58
CA LYS A 345 9.32 11.37 22.67
C LYS A 345 8.50 12.30 23.56
N LYS A 346 7.57 13.06 22.97
CA LYS A 346 6.66 13.93 23.74
C LYS A 346 5.73 13.08 24.62
N TRP A 347 5.06 12.08 24.06
CA TRP A 347 4.15 11.22 24.83
C TRP A 347 4.84 10.45 25.94
N LEU A 348 6.05 9.89 25.69
CA LEU A 348 6.82 9.21 26.72
C LEU A 348 7.18 10.13 27.89
N ARG A 349 7.52 11.40 27.62
CA ARG A 349 7.76 12.41 28.67
C ARG A 349 6.49 12.70 29.47
N ASP A 350 5.35 12.85 28.80
CA ASP A 350 4.07 13.10 29.44
C ASP A 350 3.66 11.92 30.35
N LEU A 351 3.98 10.70 29.94
CA LEU A 351 3.78 9.47 30.72
C LEU A 351 4.86 9.23 31.79
N ARG A 352 5.91 10.06 31.85
CA ARG A 352 7.09 9.87 32.71
C ARG A 352 7.75 8.49 32.52
N ALA A 353 7.70 7.97 31.30
CA ALA A 353 8.33 6.72 30.91
C ALA A 353 9.75 6.97 30.39
N ASP A 354 10.58 5.92 30.42
CA ASP A 354 11.91 5.96 29.82
C ASP A 354 11.80 6.18 28.31
N ILE A 355 12.70 7.00 27.78
CA ILE A 355 12.80 7.26 26.34
C ILE A 355 13.86 6.32 25.78
N PRO A 356 13.49 5.22 25.10
CA PRO A 356 14.48 4.29 24.54
C PRO A 356 15.32 4.99 23.50
N GLU A 357 16.58 4.59 23.34
CA GLU A 357 17.43 5.06 22.25
C GLU A 357 17.10 4.24 20.99
N ILE A 358 16.59 4.91 19.96
CA ILE A 358 16.12 4.30 18.71
C ILE A 358 16.64 5.15 17.56
N ALA A 359 17.03 4.51 16.46
CA ALA A 359 17.41 5.18 15.23
C ALA A 359 16.34 6.18 14.77
N SER A 360 16.78 7.35 14.29
CA SER A 360 15.88 8.34 13.70
C SER A 360 15.23 7.77 12.43
N HIS A 361 14.03 8.26 12.11
CA HIS A 361 13.27 7.93 10.92
C HIS A 361 12.91 6.43 10.85
N ARG A 362 12.61 5.82 12.01
CA ARG A 362 12.36 4.38 12.15
C ARG A 362 11.28 3.90 11.17
N LEU A 363 10.15 4.59 11.08
CA LEU A 363 9.09 4.30 10.10
C LEU A 363 9.65 4.07 8.68
N PHE A 364 10.47 5.00 8.18
CA PHE A 364 11.01 4.96 6.82
C PHE A 364 12.09 3.87 6.66
N ARG A 365 12.92 3.67 7.69
CA ARG A 365 13.93 2.60 7.71
C ARG A 365 13.32 1.20 7.73
N MET A 366 12.17 1.06 8.37
CA MET A 366 11.42 -0.21 8.41
C MET A 366 10.59 -0.44 7.15
N SER A 367 10.05 0.62 6.54
CA SER A 367 9.15 0.52 5.39
C SER A 367 9.74 1.12 4.11
N PRO A 368 10.31 0.26 3.24
CA PRO A 368 10.64 0.59 1.85
C PRO A 368 9.48 1.20 1.07
N LEU A 369 8.26 0.71 1.31
CA LEU A 369 7.05 1.17 0.66
C LEU A 369 6.79 2.65 0.99
N ILE A 370 6.76 3.00 2.27
CA ILE A 370 6.53 4.39 2.71
C ILE A 370 7.66 5.30 2.24
N SER A 371 8.92 4.82 2.27
CA SER A 371 10.07 5.56 1.72
C SER A 371 9.91 5.86 0.22
N GLY A 372 9.55 4.86 -0.58
CA GLY A 372 9.35 5.01 -2.02
C GLY A 372 8.16 5.90 -2.37
N LEU A 373 7.03 5.77 -1.67
CA LEU A 373 5.85 6.63 -1.88
C LEU A 373 6.13 8.09 -1.47
N THR A 374 6.90 8.30 -0.40
CA THR A 374 7.33 9.64 0.03
C THR A 374 8.27 10.28 -0.98
N LEU A 375 9.22 9.52 -1.51
CA LEU A 375 10.07 9.99 -2.60
C LEU A 375 9.25 10.33 -3.86
N PHE A 376 8.28 9.49 -4.22
CA PHE A 376 7.37 9.76 -5.34
C PHE A 376 6.61 11.08 -5.15
N HIS A 377 6.03 11.29 -3.96
CA HIS A 377 5.31 12.52 -3.63
C HIS A 377 6.17 13.78 -3.86
N PHE A 378 7.40 13.79 -3.33
CA PHE A 378 8.29 14.94 -3.48
C PHE A 378 8.79 15.12 -4.92
N ARG A 379 9.10 14.02 -5.63
CA ARG A 379 9.50 14.08 -7.04
C ARG A 379 8.39 14.62 -7.94
N ALA A 380 7.16 14.16 -7.76
CA ALA A 380 6.01 14.62 -8.55
C ALA A 380 5.80 16.13 -8.37
N ARG A 381 5.74 16.60 -7.11
CA ARG A 381 5.57 18.03 -6.83
C ARG A 381 6.73 18.89 -7.35
N TYR A 382 7.96 18.39 -7.24
CA TYR A 382 9.12 19.09 -7.76
C TYR A 382 9.09 19.17 -9.30
N HIS A 383 8.68 18.08 -9.96
CA HIS A 383 8.51 18.04 -11.41
C HIS A 383 7.46 19.04 -11.88
N ASP A 384 6.29 19.09 -11.25
CA ASP A 384 5.20 20.01 -11.62
C ASP A 384 5.65 21.47 -11.57
N VAL A 385 6.35 21.86 -10.49
CA VAL A 385 6.84 23.22 -10.33
C VAL A 385 8.00 23.51 -11.28
N GLY A 386 8.89 22.56 -11.51
CA GLY A 386 9.97 22.68 -12.49
C GLY A 386 9.44 22.88 -13.90
N HIS A 387 8.38 22.17 -14.27
CA HIS A 387 7.73 22.32 -15.57
C HIS A 387 7.04 23.69 -15.70
N ALA A 388 6.31 24.13 -14.66
CA ALA A 388 5.74 25.47 -14.61
C ALA A 388 6.83 26.56 -14.74
N LEU A 389 7.98 26.37 -14.10
CA LEU A 389 9.12 27.28 -14.18
C LEU A 389 9.68 27.34 -15.60
N ALA A 390 9.94 26.19 -16.23
CA ALA A 390 10.46 26.14 -17.59
C ALA A 390 9.54 26.86 -18.59
N ASN A 391 8.22 26.70 -18.44
CA ASN A 391 7.22 27.36 -19.27
C ASN A 391 7.19 28.88 -19.05
N ALA A 392 7.18 29.33 -17.80
CA ALA A 392 7.13 30.76 -17.48
C ALA A 392 8.35 31.50 -18.03
N TRP A 393 9.55 30.91 -17.90
CA TRP A 393 10.80 31.50 -18.40
C TRP A 393 11.02 31.30 -19.90
N GLY A 394 10.19 30.48 -20.56
CA GLY A 394 10.38 30.12 -21.97
C GLY A 394 11.71 29.42 -22.23
N SER A 395 12.36 28.84 -21.21
CA SER A 395 13.75 28.35 -21.31
C SER A 395 13.89 27.28 -22.38
N ILE A 396 12.94 26.34 -22.43
CA ILE A 396 12.90 25.28 -23.45
C ILE A 396 12.65 25.88 -24.84
N GLN A 397 11.67 26.77 -24.96
CA GLN A 397 11.28 27.36 -26.24
C GLN A 397 12.37 28.27 -26.83
N TYR A 398 13.03 29.07 -26.01
CA TYR A 398 14.16 29.90 -26.45
C TYR A 398 15.35 29.04 -26.88
N CYS A 399 15.64 27.95 -26.17
CA CYS A 399 16.66 26.97 -26.58
C CYS A 399 16.31 26.33 -27.94
N GLN A 400 15.05 25.97 -28.17
CA GLN A 400 14.59 25.45 -29.47
C GLN A 400 14.78 26.47 -30.59
N HIS A 401 14.35 27.72 -30.40
CA HIS A 401 14.54 28.76 -31.42
C HIS A 401 16.02 29.03 -31.71
N LEU A 402 16.86 29.06 -30.67
CA LEU A 402 18.30 29.21 -30.82
C LEU A 402 18.89 28.01 -31.59
N TYR A 403 18.47 26.80 -31.28
CA TYR A 403 18.93 25.58 -31.95
C TYR A 403 18.60 25.60 -33.45
N VAL A 404 17.36 25.92 -33.80
CA VAL A 404 16.92 26.05 -35.20
C VAL A 404 17.70 27.14 -35.93
N ALA A 405 17.91 28.30 -35.29
CA ALA A 405 18.71 29.37 -35.88
C ALA A 405 20.16 28.92 -36.13
N LEU A 406 20.78 28.23 -35.16
CA LEU A 406 22.15 27.73 -35.30
C LEU A 406 22.25 26.67 -36.41
N GLN A 407 21.28 25.77 -36.55
CA GLN A 407 21.24 24.82 -37.66
C GLN A 407 21.18 25.52 -39.03
N GLN A 408 20.44 26.63 -39.13
CA GLN A 408 20.30 27.38 -40.39
C GLN A 408 21.54 28.20 -40.74
N PHE A 409 22.17 28.84 -39.75
CA PHE A 409 23.21 29.84 -39.99
C PHE A 409 24.64 29.36 -39.73
N VAL A 410 24.83 28.20 -39.08
CA VAL A 410 26.15 27.66 -38.75
C VAL A 410 26.36 26.33 -39.47
N PRO A 411 27.12 26.31 -40.60
CA PRO A 411 27.43 25.08 -41.32
C PRO A 411 28.15 24.07 -40.41
N GLY A 412 27.64 22.84 -40.38
CA GLY A 412 28.23 21.75 -39.58
C GLY A 412 27.85 21.75 -38.10
N MET A 413 26.80 22.49 -37.71
CA MET A 413 26.27 22.45 -36.34
C MET A 413 25.91 21.01 -35.92
N ALA A 414 26.30 20.64 -34.70
CA ALA A 414 26.02 19.32 -34.13
C ALA A 414 24.52 19.11 -33.91
N ARG A 415 24.07 17.86 -34.12
CA ARG A 415 22.69 17.47 -33.80
C ARG A 415 22.49 17.47 -32.29
N TRP A 416 21.30 17.91 -31.85
CA TRP A 416 20.86 17.78 -30.48
C TRP A 416 19.70 16.78 -30.45
N PRO A 417 19.98 15.50 -30.12
CA PRO A 417 18.98 14.44 -30.22
C PRO A 417 17.67 14.74 -29.49
N ASP A 418 17.73 15.32 -28.29
CA ASP A 418 16.54 15.64 -27.49
C ASP A 418 15.62 16.69 -28.13
N LEU A 419 16.18 17.63 -28.90
CA LEU A 419 15.40 18.66 -29.63
C LEU A 419 15.00 18.20 -31.04
N ASP A 420 15.73 17.25 -31.62
CA ASP A 420 15.42 16.65 -32.93
C ASP A 420 14.26 15.62 -32.86
N LEU A 421 13.88 15.18 -31.65
CA LEU A 421 12.77 14.23 -31.40
C LEU A 421 11.41 14.90 -31.14
N ALA A 422 11.38 16.24 -31.03
CA ALA A 422 10.21 17.04 -30.66
C ALA A 422 9.28 17.36 -31.85
#